data_AF-A0A3E0HCU3-F1
#
_entry.id   AF-A0A3E0HCU3-F1
#
_cell.length_a   1.000
_cell.length_b   1.000
_cell.length_c   1.000
_cell.angle_alpha   90.00
_cell.angle_beta   90.00
_cell.angle_gamma   90.00
#
_symmetry.space_group_name_H-M   'P 1'
#
loop_
_entity.id
_entity.type
_entity.pdbx_description
1 polymer ?
#
loop_
_entity_poly.entity_id
_entity_poly.type
_entity_poly.pdbx_seq_one_letter_code
_entity_poly.pdbx_strand_id
1 'polypeptide(L)'
;MAQQPELDRGEDAPLDAAQATGRGRAVGRRVQRTVNFDQEVLDRARAAAAHLAAHAPEAGVRSLADIINPAVAERVAELEERFNSGHPFDPVFRLPAGRPRDRSDT
;
A
#
# COMPACT_ATOMS: atom_id res chain seq x y z
N MET A 1 -22.00 -22.17 42.11
CA MET A 1 -20.85 -21.71 42.93
C MET A 1 -19.60 -22.41 42.41
N ALA A 2 -18.77 -21.71 41.63
CA ALA A 2 -17.36 -22.00 41.32
C ALA A 2 -16.95 -21.01 40.20
N GLN A 3 -16.47 -19.83 40.58
CA GLN A 3 -15.04 -19.47 40.72
C GLN A 3 -14.42 -19.04 39.38
N GLN A 4 -14.29 -17.72 39.24
CA GLN A 4 -13.32 -17.05 38.37
C GLN A 4 -11.89 -17.45 38.78
N PRO A 5 -10.91 -17.31 37.89
CA PRO A 5 -9.62 -16.79 38.31
C PRO A 5 -9.28 -15.49 37.60
N GLU A 6 -9.08 -14.45 38.40
CA GLU A 6 -8.19 -13.34 38.09
C GLU A 6 -6.74 -13.84 38.03
N LEU A 7 -5.97 -13.38 37.04
CA LEU A 7 -4.51 -13.24 37.09
C LEU A 7 -4.19 -11.94 36.34
N ASP A 8 -4.18 -10.82 37.05
CA ASP A 8 -3.00 -10.05 37.49
C ASP A 8 -1.79 -10.02 36.52
N ARG A 9 -1.48 -8.78 36.14
CA ARG A 9 -0.19 -8.20 35.73
C ARG A 9 0.73 -8.96 34.78
N GLY A 10 0.85 -8.34 33.60
CA GLY A 10 2.05 -7.56 33.32
C GLY A 10 3.12 -8.29 32.54
N GLU A 11 3.07 -8.17 31.22
CA GLU A 11 4.27 -8.28 30.39
C GLU A 11 4.09 -7.39 29.16
N ASP A 12 4.84 -6.29 29.16
CA ASP A 12 5.22 -5.52 27.98
C ASP A 12 5.87 -6.46 26.96
N ALA A 13 5.06 -7.10 26.12
CA ALA A 13 5.56 -7.88 25.00
C ALA A 13 5.86 -6.92 23.83
N PRO A 14 7.12 -6.79 23.41
CA PRO A 14 7.49 -5.92 22.30
C PRO A 14 6.75 -6.34 21.03
N LEU A 15 6.22 -5.35 20.30
CA LEU A 15 5.46 -5.51 19.07
C LEU A 15 6.20 -6.44 18.10
N ASP A 16 5.68 -7.66 18.00
CA ASP A 16 6.31 -8.77 17.32
C ASP A 16 6.42 -8.47 15.82
N ALA A 17 7.64 -8.62 15.29
CA ALA A 17 8.00 -8.48 13.87
C ALA A 17 7.37 -9.58 12.98
N ALA A 18 6.25 -10.16 13.40
CA ALA A 18 5.77 -11.49 13.04
C ALA A 18 4.71 -11.52 11.92
N GLN A 19 4.79 -10.60 10.94
CA GLN A 19 4.03 -10.76 9.68
C GLN A 19 4.89 -10.62 8.41
N ALA A 20 6.21 -10.53 8.54
CA ALA A 20 7.16 -10.70 7.46
C ALA A 20 7.46 -12.21 7.27
N THR A 21 6.61 -12.94 6.56
CA THR A 21 6.93 -14.32 6.16
C THR A 21 6.57 -14.53 4.70
N GLY A 22 7.52 -14.18 3.82
CA GLY A 22 7.35 -14.32 2.38
C GLY A 22 6.99 -15.75 1.94
N ARG A 23 6.07 -15.84 0.96
CA ARG A 23 6.09 -16.92 -0.02
C ARG A 23 5.82 -16.37 -1.42
N GLY A 24 6.84 -16.53 -2.28
CA GLY A 24 6.76 -16.61 -3.73
C GLY A 24 6.17 -15.40 -4.46
N ARG A 25 7.05 -14.59 -5.07
CA ARG A 25 6.65 -13.58 -6.08
C ARG A 25 5.92 -14.30 -7.21
N ALA A 26 4.59 -14.25 -7.22
CA ALA A 26 3.79 -14.66 -8.37
C ALA A 26 3.97 -13.60 -9.48
N VAL A 27 5.11 -13.67 -10.16
CA VAL A 27 5.43 -12.79 -11.29
C VAL A 27 4.35 -13.01 -12.36
N GLY A 28 3.58 -11.96 -12.68
CA GLY A 28 2.67 -11.94 -13.82
C GLY A 28 1.17 -12.05 -13.52
N ARG A 29 0.73 -12.19 -12.26
CA ARG A 29 -0.72 -12.18 -11.97
C ARG A 29 -1.26 -10.75 -11.84
N ARG A 30 -2.11 -10.34 -12.77
CA ARG A 30 -2.94 -9.13 -12.62
C ARG A 30 -3.95 -9.35 -11.49
N VAL A 31 -3.98 -8.43 -10.53
CA VAL A 31 -4.91 -8.46 -9.40
C VAL A 31 -5.82 -7.25 -9.49
N GLN A 32 -7.13 -7.48 -9.47
CA GLN A 32 -8.11 -6.40 -9.38
C GLN A 32 -8.34 -6.03 -7.91
N ARG A 33 -8.11 -4.76 -7.57
CA ARG A 33 -8.39 -4.18 -6.25
C ARG A 33 -9.02 -2.81 -6.44
N THR A 34 -9.90 -2.45 -5.51
CA THR A 34 -10.52 -1.13 -5.47
C THR A 34 -9.72 -0.24 -4.53
N VAL A 35 -9.43 0.98 -4.99
CA VAL A 35 -8.83 2.05 -4.19
C VAL A 35 -9.72 3.28 -4.32
N ASN A 36 -9.75 4.10 -3.26
CA ASN A 36 -10.52 5.33 -3.26
C ASN A 36 -9.66 6.48 -3.80
N PHE A 37 -10.28 7.40 -4.51
CA PHE A 37 -9.64 8.61 -5.05
C PHE A 37 -10.38 9.84 -4.56
N ASP A 38 -9.65 10.94 -4.42
CA ASP A 38 -10.26 12.26 -4.48
C ASP A 38 -10.92 12.43 -5.85
N GLN A 39 -12.15 12.93 -5.85
CA GLN A 39 -12.96 13.07 -7.06
C GLN A 39 -12.24 13.89 -8.14
N GLU A 40 -11.63 15.01 -7.77
CA GLU A 40 -10.87 15.86 -8.70
C GLU A 40 -9.69 15.11 -9.34
N VAL A 41 -8.97 14.31 -8.56
CA VAL A 41 -7.83 13.53 -9.06
C VAL A 41 -8.32 12.51 -10.08
N LEU A 42 -9.41 11.81 -9.78
CA LEU A 42 -10.00 10.83 -10.68
C LEU A 42 -10.45 11.47 -12.01
N ASP A 43 -11.13 12.61 -11.94
CA ASP A 43 -11.65 13.29 -13.13
C ASP A 43 -10.52 13.80 -14.04
N ARG A 44 -9.47 14.39 -13.46
CA ARG A 44 -8.29 14.82 -14.23
C ARG A 44 -7.56 13.65 -14.86
N ALA A 45 -7.38 12.54 -14.13
CA ALA A 45 -6.72 11.36 -14.66
C ALA A 45 -7.50 10.73 -15.82
N ARG A 46 -8.84 10.68 -15.72
CA ARG A 46 -9.72 10.21 -16.80
C ARG A 46 -9.65 11.13 -18.02
N ALA A 47 -9.70 12.44 -17.81
CA ALA A 47 -9.57 13.43 -18.88
C ALA A 47 -8.22 13.28 -19.60
N ALA A 48 -7.12 13.13 -18.85
CA ALA A 48 -5.80 12.91 -19.41
C ALA A 48 -5.72 11.62 -20.25
N ALA A 49 -6.21 10.49 -19.72
CA ALA A 49 -6.22 9.23 -20.45
C ALA A 49 -7.05 9.32 -21.74
N ALA A 50 -8.24 9.93 -21.68
CA ALA A 50 -9.08 10.12 -22.86
C ALA A 50 -8.44 11.04 -23.89
N HIS A 51 -7.85 12.16 -23.45
CA HIS A 51 -7.18 13.10 -24.34
C HIS A 51 -5.97 12.48 -25.03
N LEU A 52 -5.08 11.82 -24.28
CA LEU A 52 -3.88 11.19 -24.83
C LEU A 52 -4.22 10.04 -25.78
N ALA A 53 -5.21 9.20 -25.43
CA ALA A 53 -5.66 8.13 -26.32
C ALA A 53 -6.17 8.67 -27.67
N ALA A 54 -6.82 9.84 -27.68
CA ALA A 54 -7.39 10.43 -28.88
C ALA A 54 -6.40 11.29 -29.69
N HIS A 55 -5.48 12.01 -29.03
CA HIS A 55 -4.66 13.04 -29.66
C HIS A 55 -3.16 12.74 -29.68
N ALA A 56 -2.67 11.83 -28.84
CA ALA A 56 -1.25 11.50 -28.72
C ALA A 56 -1.05 10.00 -28.43
N PRO A 57 -1.44 9.09 -29.36
CA PRO A 57 -1.37 7.64 -29.15
C PRO A 57 0.06 7.13 -28.87
N GLU A 58 1.09 7.86 -29.30
CA GLU A 58 2.50 7.62 -29.01
C GLU A 58 2.86 7.75 -27.53
N ALA A 59 2.05 8.48 -26.74
CA ALA A 59 2.22 8.56 -25.29
C ALA A 59 1.95 7.23 -24.58
N GLY A 60 1.31 6.25 -25.26
CA GLY A 60 1.05 4.93 -24.71
C GLY A 60 -0.02 4.86 -23.62
N VAL A 61 -0.62 5.99 -23.24
CA VAL A 61 -1.66 6.06 -22.20
C VAL A 61 -3.03 5.81 -22.81
N ARG A 62 -3.67 4.69 -22.43
CA ARG A 62 -5.02 4.33 -22.92
C ARG A 62 -6.03 4.06 -21.81
N SER A 63 -5.54 3.96 -20.58
CA SER A 63 -6.35 3.62 -19.43
C SER A 63 -5.80 4.28 -18.17
N LEU A 64 -6.64 4.32 -17.14
CA LEU A 64 -6.21 4.78 -15.82
C LEU A 64 -5.07 3.91 -15.23
N ALA A 65 -5.04 2.62 -15.58
CA ALA A 65 -3.97 1.73 -15.13
C ALA A 65 -2.60 2.08 -15.74
N ASP A 66 -2.59 2.61 -16.97
CA ASP A 66 -1.35 3.06 -17.63
C ASP A 66 -0.77 4.32 -16.98
N ILE A 67 -1.59 5.08 -16.25
CA ILE A 67 -1.16 6.22 -15.45
C ILE A 67 -0.74 5.75 -14.05
N ILE A 68 -1.59 4.99 -13.37
CA ILE A 68 -1.40 4.67 -11.95
C ILE A 68 -0.24 3.71 -11.73
N ASN A 69 -0.13 2.63 -12.51
CA ASN A 69 0.87 1.60 -12.27
C ASN A 69 2.31 2.16 -12.28
N PRO A 70 2.74 2.94 -13.29
CA PRO A 70 4.08 3.52 -13.26
C PRO A 70 4.24 4.56 -12.15
N ALA A 71 3.23 5.41 -11.89
CA ALA A 71 3.30 6.42 -10.83
C ALA A 71 3.47 5.80 -9.43
N VAL A 72 2.75 4.71 -9.15
CA VAL A 72 2.90 3.95 -7.91
C VAL A 72 4.27 3.28 -7.85
N ALA A 73 4.73 2.67 -8.94
CA ALA A 73 6.03 1.99 -8.97
C ALA A 73 7.20 2.98 -8.74
N GLU A 74 7.18 4.13 -9.40
CA GLU A 74 8.15 5.22 -9.21
C GLU A 74 8.15 5.70 -7.76
N ARG A 75 6.96 5.97 -7.21
CA ARG A 75 6.86 6.42 -5.81
C ARG A 75 7.36 5.38 -4.82
N VAL A 76 7.11 4.09 -5.06
CA VAL A 76 7.64 3.01 -4.20
C VAL A 76 9.16 2.95 -4.30
N ALA A 77 9.73 3.05 -5.51
CA ALA A 77 11.18 3.07 -5.69
C ALA A 77 11.85 4.26 -4.96
N GLU A 78 11.25 5.45 -4.98
CA GLU A 78 11.73 6.59 -4.19
C GLU A 78 11.72 6.31 -2.68
N LEU A 79 10.70 5.60 -2.19
CA LEU A 79 10.58 5.23 -0.77
C LEU A 79 11.61 4.15 -0.40
N GLU A 80 11.87 3.20 -1.28
CA GLU A 80 12.91 2.17 -1.12
C GLU A 80 14.30 2.81 -1.03
N GLU A 81 14.59 3.77 -1.90
CA GLU A 81 15.84 4.55 -1.84
C GLU A 81 15.95 5.30 -0.51
N ARG A 82 14.90 6.05 -0.14
CA ARG A 82 14.95 6.94 1.01
C ARG A 82 14.93 6.21 2.37
N PHE A 83 14.24 5.08 2.45
CA PHE A 83 13.93 4.44 3.72
C PHE A 83 14.41 2.98 3.83
N ASN A 84 14.93 2.39 2.74
CA ASN A 84 15.38 1.01 2.74
C ASN A 84 16.71 0.82 1.98
N SER A 85 17.55 1.87 1.92
CA SER A 85 18.88 1.83 1.28
C SER A 85 18.84 1.36 -0.18
N GLY A 86 17.77 1.68 -0.91
CA GLY A 86 17.57 1.26 -2.31
C GLY A 86 17.16 -0.20 -2.46
N HIS A 87 16.95 -0.94 -1.36
CA HIS A 87 16.45 -2.31 -1.41
C HIS A 87 14.91 -2.35 -1.41
N PRO A 88 14.29 -3.34 -2.06
CA PRO A 88 12.85 -3.53 -1.99
C PRO A 88 12.35 -3.82 -0.57
N PHE A 89 11.15 -3.33 -0.23
CA PHE A 89 10.50 -3.68 1.04
C PHE A 89 10.03 -5.14 1.05
N ASP A 90 9.98 -5.74 2.24
CA ASP A 90 9.45 -7.08 2.41
C ASP A 90 7.96 -7.16 2.04
N PRO A 91 7.52 -8.19 1.29
CA PRO A 91 6.13 -8.33 0.89
C PRO A 91 5.24 -8.68 2.09
N VAL A 92 4.13 -7.97 2.23
CA VAL A 92 3.12 -8.23 3.28
C VAL A 92 1.81 -8.75 2.68
N PHE A 93 1.14 -9.66 3.39
CA PHE A 93 -0.14 -10.22 2.93
C PHE A 93 -1.34 -9.30 3.21
N ARG A 94 -1.25 -8.45 4.23
CA ARG A 94 -2.27 -7.48 4.60
C ARG A 94 -1.60 -6.23 5.15
N LEU A 95 -2.15 -5.07 4.81
CA LEU A 95 -1.79 -3.84 5.48
C LEU A 95 -2.33 -3.87 6.92
N PRO A 96 -1.57 -3.33 7.91
CA PRO A 96 -2.08 -3.19 9.26
C PRO A 96 -3.36 -2.32 9.25
N ALA A 97 -4.32 -2.66 10.09
CA ALA A 97 -5.53 -1.85 10.24
C ALA A 97 -5.13 -0.43 10.66
N GLY A 98 -5.52 0.56 9.86
CA GLY A 98 -5.10 1.96 10.00
C GLY A 98 -5.73 2.66 11.19
N ARG A 99 -5.49 2.20 12.42
CA ARG A 99 -5.68 3.06 13.59
C ARG A 99 -4.50 4.03 13.63
N PRO A 100 -4.72 5.36 13.56
CA PRO A 100 -3.65 6.29 13.87
C PRO A 100 -3.11 5.92 15.25
N ARG A 101 -1.79 5.74 15.35
CA ARG A 101 -1.13 5.66 16.64
C ARG A 101 -1.46 6.95 17.38
N ASP A 102 -2.12 6.82 18.52
CA ASP A 102 -2.44 7.95 19.36
C ASP A 102 -1.14 8.71 19.64
N ARG A 103 -1.19 10.03 19.48
CA ARG A 103 -0.05 10.91 19.71
C ARG A 103 0.01 11.12 21.21
N SER A 104 0.48 10.12 21.95
CA SER A 104 0.65 10.20 23.40
C SER A 104 2.12 10.43 23.75
N ASP A 105 2.33 11.53 24.49
CA ASP A 105 3.46 11.86 25.37
C ASP A 105 4.79 12.38 24.78
N THR A 106 4.92 13.71 24.76
CA THR A 106 5.84 14.44 25.67
C THR A 106 5.25 15.81 25.99
#